data_AF-A0A662YPB3-F1
#
_entry.id   AF-A0A662YPB3-F1
#
_cell.length_a   1.000
_cell.length_b   1.000
_cell.length_c   1.000
_cell.angle_alpha   90.00
_cell.angle_beta   90.00
_cell.angle_gamma   90.00
#
_symmetry.space_group_name_H-M   'P 1'
#
loop_
_entity.id
_entity.type
_entity.pdbx_description
1 polymer ?
#
loop_
_entity_poly.entity_id
_entity_poly.type
_entity_poly.pdbx_seq_one_letter_code
_entity_poly.pdbx_strand_id
1 'polypeptide(L)'
;MVEDMYELLKNVTQKVTFPIRAVMGKNAWPHFKWLLEQSPSYSLTLWQGKDDPVTVEDLLFIRDNSQPDQIYYDIYDPVLSAFKEVACQYKAEC
;
A
#
# COMPACT_ATOMS: atom_id res chain seq x y z
N MET A 1 -4.83 -11.75 -12.98
CA MET A 1 -4.79 -12.00 -11.51
C MET A 1 -5.38 -10.83 -10.75
N VAL A 2 -4.87 -9.61 -10.93
CA VAL A 2 -5.48 -8.40 -10.33
C VAL A 2 -6.81 -8.04 -11.03
N GLU A 3 -6.92 -8.31 -12.33
CA GLU A 3 -8.15 -8.15 -13.10
C GLU A 3 -9.25 -9.09 -12.62
N ASP A 4 -8.90 -10.34 -12.26
CA ASP A 4 -9.85 -11.33 -11.74
C ASP A 4 -10.42 -10.88 -10.38
N MET A 5 -9.57 -10.26 -9.54
CA MET A 5 -10.00 -9.67 -8.26
C MET A 5 -10.97 -8.51 -8.48
N TYR A 6 -10.71 -7.65 -9.47
CA TYR A 6 -11.62 -6.58 -9.84
C TYR A 6 -12.96 -7.14 -10.35
N GLU A 7 -12.94 -8.11 -11.26
CA GLU A 7 -14.16 -8.71 -11.82
C GLU A 7 -15.06 -9.34 -10.75
N LEU A 8 -14.46 -9.94 -9.71
CA LEU A 8 -15.19 -10.48 -8.57
C LEU A 8 -15.86 -9.38 -7.71
N LEU A 9 -15.21 -8.22 -7.58
CA LEU A 9 -15.55 -7.21 -6.57
C LEU A 9 -16.16 -5.93 -7.15
N LYS A 10 -16.25 -5.77 -8.47
CA LYS A 10 -16.74 -4.55 -9.13
C LYS A 10 -18.16 -4.15 -8.77
N ASN A 11 -18.98 -5.10 -8.31
CA ASN A 11 -20.37 -4.88 -7.91
C ASN A 11 -20.54 -4.76 -6.38
N VAL A 12 -19.46 -4.84 -5.61
CA VAL A 12 -19.47 -4.73 -4.15
C VAL A 12 -19.45 -3.26 -3.76
N THR A 13 -20.42 -2.84 -2.95
CA THR A 13 -20.55 -1.45 -2.48
C THR A 13 -19.81 -1.18 -1.17
N GLN A 14 -19.44 -2.24 -0.45
CA GLN A 14 -18.64 -2.13 0.78
C GLN A 14 -17.18 -1.76 0.44
N LYS A 15 -16.50 -1.13 1.41
CA LYS A 15 -15.05 -0.93 1.32
C LYS A 15 -14.35 -2.27 1.25
N VAL A 16 -13.42 -2.41 0.31
CA VAL A 16 -12.59 -3.61 0.16
C VAL A 16 -11.14 -3.22 0.40
N THR A 17 -10.47 -4.03 1.22
CA THR A 17 -9.02 -3.92 1.41
C THR A 17 -8.33 -5.17 0.90
N PHE A 18 -7.30 -4.99 0.07
CA PHE A 18 -6.54 -6.06 -0.52
C PHE A 18 -5.23 -6.24 0.26
N PRO A 19 -5.04 -7.39 0.93
CA PRO A 19 -3.78 -7.65 1.62
C PRO A 19 -2.69 -7.98 0.60
N ILE A 20 -1.60 -7.21 0.60
CA ILE A 20 -0.46 -7.44 -0.28
C ILE A 20 0.85 -7.47 0.52
N ARG A 21 1.78 -8.33 0.07
CA ARG A 21 3.13 -8.39 0.62
C ARG A 21 3.85 -7.07 0.34
N ALA A 22 4.29 -6.37 1.39
CA ALA A 22 4.96 -5.08 1.27
C ALA A 22 6.20 -5.14 0.35
N VAL A 23 6.96 -6.25 0.41
CA VAL A 23 8.15 -6.49 -0.44
C VAL A 23 7.87 -6.54 -1.94
N MET A 24 6.63 -6.83 -2.33
CA MET A 24 6.21 -6.85 -3.73
C MET A 24 5.59 -5.53 -4.17
N GLY A 25 5.22 -4.65 -3.22
CA GLY A 25 4.39 -3.48 -3.45
C GLY A 25 4.95 -2.55 -4.52
N LYS A 26 6.26 -2.26 -4.47
CA LYS A 26 6.95 -1.42 -5.46
C LYS A 26 7.05 -2.08 -6.84
N ASN A 27 7.50 -3.33 -6.89
CA ASN A 27 7.74 -4.03 -8.16
C ASN A 27 6.44 -4.30 -8.93
N ALA A 28 5.35 -4.59 -8.23
CA ALA A 28 4.03 -4.82 -8.82
C ALA A 28 3.12 -3.57 -8.77
N TRP A 29 3.68 -2.39 -8.45
CA TRP A 29 2.92 -1.16 -8.26
C TRP A 29 1.98 -0.79 -9.41
N PRO A 30 2.36 -0.92 -10.71
CA PRO A 30 1.46 -0.58 -11.80
C PRO A 30 0.12 -1.34 -11.74
N HIS A 31 0.14 -2.60 -11.30
CA HIS A 31 -1.08 -3.40 -11.17
C HIS A 31 -1.94 -2.96 -9.99
N PHE A 32 -1.30 -2.66 -8.85
CA PHE A 32 -2.03 -2.19 -7.66
C PHE A 32 -2.59 -0.79 -7.83
N LYS A 33 -1.84 0.09 -8.49
CA LYS A 33 -2.31 1.42 -8.85
C LYS A 33 -3.53 1.34 -9.77
N TRP A 34 -3.45 0.52 -10.82
CA TRP A 34 -4.61 0.29 -11.70
C TRP A 34 -5.83 -0.22 -10.92
N LEU A 35 -5.65 -1.15 -9.97
CA LEU A 35 -6.73 -1.65 -9.12
C LEU A 35 -7.36 -0.54 -8.26
N LEU A 36 -6.53 0.27 -7.58
CA LEU A 36 -6.97 1.38 -6.74
C LEU A 36 -7.72 2.46 -7.54
N GLU A 37 -7.39 2.64 -8.82
CA GLU A 37 -8.07 3.58 -9.72
C GLU A 37 -9.47 3.09 -10.15
N GLN A 38 -9.80 1.81 -9.98
CA GLN A 38 -11.11 1.27 -10.38
C GLN A 38 -12.26 1.71 -9.45
N SER A 39 -11.97 1.97 -8.17
CA SER A 39 -12.99 2.38 -7.21
C SER A 39 -12.38 3.11 -6.01
N PRO A 40 -12.98 4.22 -5.54
CA PRO A 40 -12.55 4.88 -4.31
C PRO A 40 -12.82 4.05 -3.04
N SER A 41 -13.60 2.97 -3.15
CA SER A 41 -13.85 2.04 -2.05
C SER A 41 -12.74 1.00 -1.87
N TYR A 42 -11.74 0.98 -2.75
CA TYR A 42 -10.62 0.05 -2.69
C TYR A 42 -9.43 0.63 -1.94
N SER A 43 -8.78 -0.24 -1.17
CA SER A 43 -7.58 0.07 -0.38
C SER A 43 -6.63 -1.13 -0.38
N LEU A 44 -5.38 -0.91 0.00
CA LEU A 44 -4.37 -1.95 0.18
C LEU A 44 -3.98 -2.01 1.66
N THR A 45 -3.79 -3.22 2.16
CA THR A 45 -3.10 -3.47 3.43
C THR A 45 -1.74 -4.07 3.12
N LEU A 46 -0.68 -3.30 3.37
CA LEU A 46 0.71 -3.73 3.21
C LEU A 46 1.10 -4.52 4.44
N TRP A 47 1.36 -5.82 4.26
CA TRP A 47 1.76 -6.68 5.37
C TRP A 47 3.15 -7.28 5.15
N GLN A 48 3.83 -7.55 6.27
CA GLN A 48 5.19 -8.07 6.31
C GLN A 48 5.22 -9.48 6.90
N GLY A 49 5.93 -10.40 6.23
CA GLY A 49 6.33 -11.69 6.78
C GLY A 49 7.61 -11.60 7.60
N LYS A 50 7.89 -12.62 8.42
CA LYS A 50 9.03 -12.62 9.34
C LYS A 50 10.38 -12.31 8.68
N ASP A 51 10.60 -12.82 7.48
CA ASP A 51 11.88 -12.72 6.75
C ASP A 51 11.77 -11.78 5.52
N ASP A 52 10.70 -11.00 5.43
CA ASP A 52 10.45 -10.10 4.30
C ASP A 52 11.33 -8.83 4.45
N PRO A 53 12.26 -8.55 3.51
CA PRO A 53 13.14 -7.39 3.58
C PRO A 53 12.40 -6.11 3.13
N VAL A 54 11.50 -5.61 3.97
CA VAL A 54 10.77 -4.36 3.72
C VAL A 54 11.67 -3.16 4.02
N THR A 55 11.85 -2.28 3.03
CA THR A 55 12.65 -1.06 3.16
C THR A 55 11.76 0.17 3.36
N VAL A 56 12.30 1.21 3.99
CA VAL A 56 11.58 2.49 4.18
C VAL A 56 11.32 3.16 2.83
N GLU A 57 12.26 3.07 1.91
CA GLU A 57 12.20 3.64 0.56
C GLU A 57 11.04 3.06 -0.25
N ASP A 58 10.79 1.76 -0.14
CA ASP A 58 9.67 1.12 -0.83
C ASP A 58 8.32 1.57 -0.28
N LEU A 59 8.23 1.80 1.04
CA LEU A 59 7.03 2.33 1.69
C LEU A 59 6.78 3.79 1.32
N LEU A 60 7.84 4.61 1.26
CA LEU A 60 7.76 5.99 0.77
C LEU A 60 7.29 6.05 -0.68
N PHE A 61 7.83 5.18 -1.55
CA PHE A 61 7.40 5.09 -2.94
C PHE A 61 5.89 4.81 -3.05
N ILE A 62 5.37 3.84 -2.29
CA ILE A 62 3.94 3.51 -2.30
C ILE A 62 3.11 4.70 -1.80
N ARG A 63 3.52 5.31 -0.68
CA ARG A 63 2.85 6.49 -0.10
C ARG A 63 2.77 7.64 -1.09
N ASP A 64 3.88 7.96 -1.76
CA ASP A 64 3.97 9.12 -2.65
C ASP A 64 3.18 8.94 -3.94
N ASN A 65 2.80 7.69 -4.26
CA ASN A 65 2.03 7.35 -5.46
C ASN A 65 0.58 6.97 -5.17
N SER A 66 0.09 7.15 -3.94
CA SER A 66 -1.27 6.78 -3.52
C SER A 66 -1.97 7.88 -2.74
N GLN A 67 -3.29 7.75 -2.56
CA GLN A 67 -4.03 8.64 -1.67
C GLN A 67 -3.86 8.20 -0.20
N PRO A 68 -3.87 9.13 0.77
CA PRO A 68 -3.63 8.83 2.18
C PRO A 68 -4.61 7.81 2.79
N ASP A 69 -5.83 7.71 2.26
CA ASP A 69 -6.89 6.82 2.74
C ASP A 69 -6.90 5.44 2.04
N GLN A 70 -6.01 5.21 1.08
CA GLN A 70 -5.95 3.97 0.32
C GLN A 70 -4.93 2.96 0.87
N ILE A 71 -3.99 3.36 1.73
CA ILE A 71 -2.89 2.49 2.18
C ILE A 71 -2.91 2.32 3.70
N TYR A 72 -3.03 1.06 4.12
CA TYR A 72 -2.90 0.63 5.52
C TYR A 72 -1.61 -0.19 5.70
N TYR A 73 -0.98 -0.06 6.87
CA TYR A 73 0.31 -0.68 7.17
C TYR A 73 0.16 -1.69 8.32
N ASP A 74 0.46 -2.96 8.04
CA ASP A 74 0.59 -4.06 9.00
C ASP A 74 2.03 -4.58 8.96
N ILE A 75 2.96 -3.72 9.42
CA ILE A 75 4.41 -3.88 9.27
C ILE A 75 5.05 -3.91 10.66
N TYR A 76 6.18 -4.61 10.78
CA TYR A 76 6.93 -4.67 12.03
C TYR A 76 7.28 -3.26 12.54
N ASP A 77 7.01 -3.03 13.83
CA ASP A 77 7.00 -1.68 14.42
C ASP A 77 8.29 -0.88 14.20
N PRO A 78 9.52 -1.43 14.36
CA PRO A 78 10.75 -0.70 14.08
C PRO A 78 10.84 -0.13 12.66
N VAL A 79 10.38 -0.88 11.65
CA VAL A 79 10.38 -0.42 10.26
C VAL A 79 9.32 0.67 10.07
N LEU A 80 8.13 0.47 10.63
CA LEU A 80 7.04 1.42 10.54
C LEU A 80 7.36 2.76 11.25
N SER A 81 8.06 2.70 12.38
CA SER A 81 8.51 3.87 13.14
C SER A 81 9.55 4.67 12.36
N ALA A 82 10.57 4.01 11.81
CA ALA A 82 11.56 4.67 10.93
C ALA A 82 10.90 5.31 9.70
N PHE A 83 9.94 4.61 9.08
CA PHE A 83 9.15 5.15 7.97
C PHE A 83 8.39 6.42 8.38
N LYS A 84 7.71 6.42 9.52
CA LYS A 84 6.95 7.59 10.02
C LYS A 84 7.84 8.79 10.32
N GLU A 85 9.01 8.56 10.89
CA GLU A 85 10.00 9.62 11.18
C GLU A 85 10.44 10.32 9.90
N VAL A 86 10.90 9.55 8.91
CA VAL A 86 11.30 10.09 7.60
C VAL A 86 10.11 10.76 6.92
N ALA A 87 8.94 10.11 6.95
CA ALA A 87 7.72 10.64 6.34
C ALA A 87 7.30 12.00 6.90
N CYS A 88 7.50 12.22 8.21
CA CYS A 88 7.20 13.47 8.90
C CYS A 88 8.20 14.58 8.53
N GLN A 89 9.50 14.24 8.45
CA GLN A 89 10.56 15.17 8.04
C GLN A 89 10.33 15.73 6.63
N TYR A 90 9.98 14.88 5.66
CA TYR A 90 9.64 15.30 4.30
C TYR A 90 8.50 16.34 4.23
N LYS A 91 7.58 16.32 5.21
CA LYS A 91 6.44 17.23 5.26
C LYS A 91 6.76 18.58 5.93
N ALA A 92 7.82 18.64 6.72
CA ALA A 92 8.29 19.85 7.39
C ALA A 92 9.22 20.71 6.50
N GLU A 93 9.75 20.13 5.43
CA GLU A 93 10.68 20.78 4.49
C GLU A 93 9.99 21.39 3.25
N CYS A 94 8.66 21.28 3.12
CA CYS A 94 7.86 21.82 2.01
C CYS A 94 7.05 23.05 2.41
#